data_AF-X0U457-F1
#
_entry.id   AF-X0U457-F1
#
_cell.length_a   1.000
_cell.length_b   1.000
_cell.length_c   1.000
_cell.angle_alpha   90.00
_cell.angle_beta   90.00
_cell.angle_gamma   90.00
#
_symmetry.space_group_name_H-M   'P 1'
#
loop_
_entity.id
_entity.type
_entity.pdbx_description
1 polymer ?
#
loop_
_entity_poly.entity_id
_entity_poly.type
_entity_poly.pdbx_seq_one_letter_code
_entity_poly.pdbx_strand_id
1 'polypeptide(L)'
;MQNQLNKFKIDTPITLYLDNKEPKRSSKQNSYYWVYLTEIECETGNSKEDLHSLFKGKFLSNGFAECFGEKVRKVKSTTKLTKGEFVEFIYNIEVFTGITAPDTKNYGL
;
A
#
# COMPACT_ATOMS: atom_id res chain seq x y z
N MET A 1 7.13 21.04 3.71
CA MET A 1 5.68 21.17 3.39
C MET A 1 5.42 22.65 3.06
N GLN A 2 6.04 23.17 2.00
CA GLN A 2 5.96 24.59 1.63
C GLN A 2 5.37 24.68 0.21
N ASN A 3 4.50 25.66 -0.02
CA ASN A 3 4.02 26.16 -1.31
C ASN A 3 2.84 25.45 -1.99
N GLN A 4 1.64 25.65 -1.44
CA GLN A 4 0.38 25.66 -2.24
C GLN A 4 -0.49 26.91 -1.97
N LEU A 5 -0.06 27.83 -1.10
CA LEU A 5 -0.84 29.02 -0.71
C LEU A 5 -0.73 30.19 -1.70
N ASN A 6 0.28 30.20 -2.57
CA ASN A 6 0.53 31.31 -3.51
C ASN A 6 -0.38 31.32 -4.77
N LYS A 7 -1.45 30.51 -4.81
CA LYS A 7 -2.35 30.42 -5.97
C LYS A 7 -3.68 31.15 -5.82
N PHE A 8 -3.95 31.76 -4.68
CA PHE A 8 -5.24 32.37 -4.41
C PHE A 8 -5.20 33.89 -4.59
N LYS A 9 -6.12 34.42 -5.40
CA LYS A 9 -6.28 35.87 -5.59
C LYS A 9 -6.87 36.47 -4.31
N ILE A 10 -6.25 37.55 -3.85
CA ILE A 10 -6.77 38.42 -2.79
C ILE A 10 -8.10 39.00 -3.32
N ASP A 11 -9.17 38.93 -2.53
CA ASP A 11 -10.57 39.37 -2.82
C ASP A 11 -11.59 38.32 -3.27
N THR A 12 -11.33 37.02 -3.14
CA THR A 12 -12.39 35.99 -3.27
C THR A 12 -12.64 35.31 -1.93
N PRO A 13 -13.90 35.19 -1.45
CA PRO A 13 -14.19 34.40 -0.25
C PRO A 13 -13.86 32.93 -0.54
N ILE A 14 -12.87 32.39 0.18
CA ILE A 14 -12.42 31.01 0.05
C ILE A 14 -12.82 30.27 1.32
N THR A 15 -13.59 29.18 1.15
CA THR A 15 -13.91 28.27 2.24
C THR A 15 -12.88 27.14 2.27
N LEU A 16 -12.09 27.06 3.34
CA LEU A 16 -11.13 25.97 3.57
C LEU A 16 -11.80 24.85 4.36
N TYR A 17 -11.88 23.67 3.77
CA TYR A 17 -12.26 22.44 4.47
C TYR A 17 -11.01 21.68 4.86
N LEU A 18 -10.73 21.61 6.16
CA LEU A 18 -9.68 20.77 6.73
C LEU A 18 -10.33 19.48 7.22
N ASP A 19 -10.04 18.37 6.55
CA ASP A 19 -10.49 17.04 6.96
C ASP A 19 -9.25 16.22 7.35
N ASN A 20 -9.25 15.62 8.55
CA ASN A 20 -8.18 14.75 9.06
C ASN A 20 -8.26 13.33 8.49
N LYS A 21 -8.85 13.16 7.30
CA LYS A 21 -8.80 11.89 6.60
C LYS A 21 -7.36 11.59 6.22
N GLU A 22 -6.82 10.53 6.82
CA GLU A 22 -5.60 9.91 6.34
C GLU A 22 -5.76 9.68 4.84
N PRO A 23 -4.85 10.22 4.00
CA PRO A 23 -4.96 10.04 2.57
C PRO A 23 -4.93 8.55 2.27
N LYS A 24 -6.08 8.03 1.79
CA LYS A 24 -6.17 6.71 1.17
C LYS A 24 -4.99 6.57 0.21
N ARG A 25 -4.36 5.39 0.21
CA ARG A 25 -3.14 5.13 -0.58
C ARG A 25 -3.19 5.81 -1.95
N SER A 26 -2.14 6.55 -2.27
CA SER A 26 -2.02 7.15 -3.60
C SER A 26 -1.92 6.04 -4.65
N SER A 27 -2.55 6.22 -5.81
CA SER A 27 -2.42 5.31 -6.96
C SER A 27 -0.95 4.97 -7.28
N LYS A 28 -0.05 5.93 -7.04
CA LYS A 28 1.41 5.75 -7.17
C LYS A 28 1.98 4.64 -6.28
N GLN A 29 1.50 4.52 -5.05
CA GLN A 29 2.00 3.51 -4.11
C GLN A 29 1.56 2.10 -4.48
N ASN A 30 0.39 1.96 -5.10
CA ASN A 30 -0.05 0.69 -5.66
C ASN A 30 0.80 0.32 -6.88
N SER A 31 1.06 1.28 -7.77
CA SER A 31 1.94 1.08 -8.92
C SER A 31 3.34 0.61 -8.50
N TYR A 32 3.94 1.31 -7.52
CA TYR A 32 5.24 0.95 -6.95
C TYR A 32 5.30 -0.51 -6.45
N TYR A 33 4.27 -0.95 -5.74
CA TYR A 33 4.20 -2.31 -5.22
C TYR A 33 4.16 -3.36 -6.33
N TRP A 34 3.46 -3.11 -7.43
CA TRP A 34 3.45 -4.04 -8.55
C TRP A 34 4.81 -4.13 -9.25
N VAL A 35 5.56 -3.03 -9.30
CA VAL A 35 6.94 -3.05 -9.80
C VAL A 35 7.81 -3.93 -8.90
N TYR A 36 7.72 -3.73 -7.59
CA TYR A 36 8.47 -4.55 -6.63
C TYR A 36 8.13 -6.05 -6.74
N LEU A 37 6.85 -6.41 -6.94
CA LEU A 37 6.49 -7.81 -7.17
C LEU A 37 7.08 -8.37 -8.46
N THR A 38 7.23 -7.56 -9.52
CA THR A 38 7.88 -7.99 -10.76
C THR A 38 9.37 -8.25 -10.56
N GLU A 39 10.05 -7.50 -9.69
CA GLU A 39 11.44 -7.79 -9.33
C GLU A 39 11.55 -9.14 -8.59
N ILE A 40 10.66 -9.39 -7.62
CA ILE A 40 10.60 -10.68 -6.91
C ILE A 40 10.25 -11.83 -7.86
N GLU A 41 9.37 -11.60 -8.84
CA GLU A 41 9.03 -12.56 -9.88
C GLU A 41 10.24 -12.94 -10.73
N CYS A 42 11.06 -11.96 -11.14
CA CYS A 42 12.30 -12.22 -11.88
C CYS A 42 13.30 -13.06 -11.07
N GLU A 43 13.43 -12.80 -9.76
CA GLU A 43 14.39 -13.50 -8.90
C GLU A 43 13.91 -14.90 -8.48
N THR A 44 12.60 -15.07 -8.25
CA THR A 44 12.04 -16.32 -7.70
C THR A 44 11.41 -17.23 -8.76
N GLY A 45 11.11 -16.70 -9.94
CA GLY A 45 10.39 -17.40 -11.01
C GLY A 45 8.89 -17.60 -10.76
N ASN A 46 8.35 -17.08 -9.64
CA ASN A 46 6.93 -17.18 -9.33
C ASN A 46 6.17 -15.97 -9.90
N SER A 47 4.95 -16.20 -10.40
CA SER A 47 4.10 -15.12 -10.89
C SER A 47 3.83 -14.09 -9.78
N LYS A 48 3.91 -12.80 -10.15
CA LYS A 48 3.58 -11.68 -9.25
C LYS A 48 2.16 -11.77 -8.66
N GLU A 49 1.21 -12.38 -9.37
CA GLU A 49 -0.17 -12.59 -8.90
C GLU A 49 -0.24 -13.65 -7.78
N ASP A 50 0.57 -14.70 -7.89
CA ASP A 50 0.69 -15.73 -6.85
C ASP A 50 1.44 -15.19 -5.63
N LEU A 51 2.52 -14.44 -5.86
CA LEU A 51 3.25 -13.72 -4.82
C LEU A 51 2.35 -12.72 -4.09
N HIS A 52 1.52 -11.98 -4.83
CA HIS A 52 0.52 -11.08 -4.24
C HIS A 52 -0.43 -11.82 -3.30
N SER A 53 -0.97 -12.96 -3.74
CA SER A 53 -1.90 -13.77 -2.95
C SER A 53 -1.23 -14.35 -1.70
N LEU A 54 0.00 -14.83 -1.85
CA LEU A 54 0.82 -15.38 -0.77
C LEU A 54 1.13 -14.31 0.29
N PHE A 55 1.62 -13.14 -0.10
CA PHE A 55 1.96 -12.08 0.84
C PHE A 55 0.74 -11.52 1.56
N LYS A 56 -0.40 -11.36 0.86
CA LYS A 56 -1.66 -10.96 1.50
C LYS A 56 -2.12 -11.99 2.53
N GLY A 57 -2.07 -13.26 2.18
CA GLY A 57 -2.35 -14.34 3.12
C GLY A 57 -1.40 -14.30 4.31
N LYS A 58 -0.11 -14.08 4.10
CA LYS A 58 0.90 -14.15 5.16
C LYS A 58 0.86 -12.96 6.12
N PHE A 59 0.79 -11.74 5.60
CA PHE A 59 1.02 -10.52 6.37
C PHE A 59 -0.24 -9.67 6.60
N LEU A 60 -1.32 -9.90 5.86
CA LEU A 60 -2.59 -9.14 6.01
C LEU A 60 -3.74 -10.00 6.54
N SER A 61 -3.40 -11.10 7.20
CA SER A 61 -4.39 -11.95 7.85
C SER A 61 -4.88 -11.31 9.14
N ASN A 62 -6.15 -10.89 9.16
CA ASN A 62 -6.76 -10.24 10.30
C ASN A 62 -7.61 -11.20 11.14
N GLY A 63 -7.25 -12.49 11.13
CA GLY A 63 -7.90 -13.54 11.91
C GLY A 63 -8.79 -14.47 11.09
N PHE A 64 -9.51 -15.33 11.81
CA PHE A 64 -10.47 -16.27 11.26
C PHE A 64 -11.88 -15.71 11.46
N ALA A 65 -12.69 -15.73 10.41
CA ALA A 65 -14.12 -15.54 10.55
C ALA A 65 -14.81 -16.89 10.42
N GLU A 66 -15.74 -17.15 11.32
CA GLU A 66 -16.59 -18.33 11.24
C GLU A 66 -17.75 -18.02 10.29
N CYS A 67 -17.80 -18.73 9.16
CA CYS A 67 -18.92 -18.69 8.22
C CYS A 67 -19.42 -20.13 8.08
N PHE A 68 -20.71 -20.36 8.35
CA PHE A 68 -21.32 -21.70 8.29
C PHE A 68 -20.60 -22.77 9.15
N GLY A 69 -20.00 -22.37 10.28
CA GLY A 69 -19.24 -23.29 11.15
C GLY A 69 -17.83 -23.65 10.63
N GLU A 70 -17.42 -23.09 9.48
CA GLU A 70 -16.06 -23.22 8.97
C GLU A 70 -15.25 -21.95 9.26
N LYS A 71 -14.01 -22.13 9.73
CA LYS A 71 -13.07 -21.05 9.99
C LYS A 71 -12.41 -20.60 8.69
N VAL A 72 -12.93 -19.53 8.10
CA VAL A 72 -12.37 -18.90 6.91
C VAL A 72 -11.35 -17.83 7.29
N ARG A 73 -10.14 -17.90 6.73
CA ARG A 73 -9.10 -16.90 6.96
C ARG A 73 -9.49 -15.57 6.30
N LYS A 74 -9.78 -14.53 7.09
CA LYS A 74 -10.09 -13.20 6.54
C LYS A 74 -8.79 -12.48 6.18
N VAL A 75 -8.59 -12.30 4.89
CA VAL A 75 -7.49 -11.51 4.34
C VAL A 75 -7.98 -10.08 4.14
N LYS A 76 -7.34 -9.09 4.79
CA LYS A 76 -7.60 -7.67 4.49
C LYS A 76 -7.19 -7.37 3.05
N SER A 77 -8.03 -6.61 2.34
CA SER A 77 -7.64 -6.11 1.02
C SER A 77 -6.52 -5.08 1.17
N THR A 78 -5.45 -5.22 0.39
CA THR A 78 -4.35 -4.25 0.25
C THR A 78 -4.84 -2.86 -0.12
N THR A 79 -6.01 -2.76 -0.76
CA THR A 79 -6.65 -1.48 -1.15
C THR A 79 -7.28 -0.71 0.01
N LYS A 80 -7.47 -1.35 1.17
CA LYS A 80 -8.05 -0.74 2.38
C LYS A 80 -7.01 -0.37 3.44
N LEU A 81 -5.74 -0.68 3.21
CA LEU A 81 -4.66 -0.41 4.16
C LEU A 81 -4.34 1.08 4.23
N THR A 82 -3.98 1.53 5.43
CA THR A 82 -3.40 2.86 5.63
C THR A 82 -1.99 2.92 5.04
N LYS A 83 -1.41 4.12 4.94
CA LYS A 83 -0.02 4.27 4.46
C LYS A 83 0.98 3.54 5.38
N GLY A 84 0.78 3.62 6.69
CA GLY A 84 1.63 2.94 7.68
C GLY A 84 1.55 1.42 7.57
N GLU A 85 0.35 0.85 7.57
CA GLU A 85 0.13 -0.59 7.39
C GLU A 85 0.78 -1.11 6.09
N PHE A 86 0.82 -0.29 5.03
CA PHE A 86 1.44 -0.70 3.79
C PHE A 86 2.98 -0.63 3.80
N VAL A 87 3.57 0.36 4.48
CA VAL A 87 5.03 0.41 4.63
C VAL A 87 5.51 -0.81 5.42
N GLU A 88 4.81 -1.13 6.51
CA GLU A 88 5.07 -2.35 7.28
C GLU A 88 4.89 -3.62 6.43
N PHE A 89 3.86 -3.64 5.57
CA PHE A 89 3.65 -4.74 4.63
C PHE A 89 4.82 -4.93 3.65
N ILE A 90 5.35 -3.86 3.03
CA ILE A 90 6.53 -3.96 2.15
C ILE A 90 7.75 -4.44 2.94
N TYR A 91 7.99 -3.85 4.12
CA TYR A 91 9.13 -4.22 4.97
C TYR A 91 9.10 -5.71 5.33
N ASN A 92 7.93 -6.24 5.70
CA ASN A 92 7.77 -7.65 5.99
C ASN A 92 8.02 -8.56 4.77
N ILE A 93 7.72 -8.09 3.56
CA ILE A 93 8.05 -8.82 2.32
C ILE A 93 9.56 -8.79 2.09
N GLU A 94 10.21 -7.63 2.21
CA GLU A 94 11.68 -7.48 2.08
C GLU A 94 12.44 -8.38 3.05
N VAL A 95 12.04 -8.41 4.33
CA VAL A 95 12.64 -9.31 5.34
C VAL A 95 12.43 -10.79 4.97
N PHE A 96 11.30 -11.12 4.33
CA PHE A 96 10.97 -12.49 3.97
C PHE A 96 11.64 -12.97 2.68
N THR A 97 11.74 -12.11 1.66
CA THR A 97 12.34 -12.45 0.37
C THR A 97 13.85 -12.20 0.37
N GLY A 98 14.37 -11.34 1.25
CA GLY A 98 15.73 -10.84 1.20
C GLY A 98 16.00 -9.89 0.03
N ILE A 99 14.96 -9.52 -0.72
CA ILE A 99 15.04 -8.64 -1.89
C ILE A 99 14.69 -7.23 -1.43
N THR A 100 15.64 -6.31 -1.59
CA THR A 100 15.45 -4.91 -1.21
C THR A 100 14.46 -4.25 -2.14
N ALA A 101 13.46 -3.56 -1.58
CA ALA A 101 12.48 -2.84 -2.37
C ALA A 101 13.14 -1.65 -3.12
N PRO A 102 12.69 -1.32 -4.34
CA PRO A 102 13.33 -0.29 -5.17
C PRO A 102 13.22 1.10 -4.53
N ASP A 103 14.22 1.97 -4.72
CA ASP A 103 14.24 3.29 -4.06
C ASP A 103 12.99 4.12 -4.43
N THR A 104 12.24 4.50 -3.40
CA THR A 104 10.98 5.28 -3.51
C THR A 104 11.18 6.67 -4.12
N LYS A 105 12.41 7.19 -4.16
CA LYS A 105 12.76 8.49 -4.78
C LYS A 105 12.39 8.57 -6.26
N ASN A 106 12.46 7.47 -7.00
CA ASN A 106 12.11 7.44 -8.43
C ASN A 106 10.59 7.50 -8.70
N TYR A 107 9.76 7.29 -7.68
CA TYR A 107 8.30 7.19 -7.84
C TYR A 107 7.52 8.40 -7.31
N GLY A 108 8.21 9.43 -6.81
CA GLY A 108 7.59 10.67 -6.31
C GLY A 108 6.55 10.39 -5.22
N LEU A 109 6.89 9.47 -4.31
CA LEU A 109 6.11 9.00 -3.17
C LEU A 109 6.42 9.78 -1.89
#